data_AF-A0A956WLF9-F1
#
_entry.id   AF-A0A956WLF9-F1
#
_cell.length_a   1.000
_cell.length_b   1.000
_cell.length_c   1.000
_cell.angle_alpha   90.00
_cell.angle_beta   90.00
_cell.angle_gamma   90.00
#
_symmetry.space_group_name_H-M   'P 1'
#
loop_
_entity.id
_entity.type
_entity.pdbx_description
1 polymer ?
#
loop_
_entity_poly.entity_id
_entity_poly.type
_entity_poly.pdbx_seq_one_letter_code
_entity_poly.pdbx_strand_id
1 'polypeptide(L)'
;MRSLQHQGLARLRRTPDTRGARGMTPEDQPTTIQGREVLPIPDKAYAGPVYYDAKDPAAHYPAIQEVRPPKGAPNVLVVLIDDCGFGASSAFGGPISTPTAERLAANGLKYNRFHTTALCSPT
;
A
#
# COMPACT_ATOMS: atom_id res chain seq x y z
N MET A 1 31.08 21.93 58.16
CA MET A 1 32.45 22.03 57.59
C MET A 1 32.36 21.51 56.16
N ARG A 2 32.48 22.40 55.15
CA ARG A 2 33.64 22.51 54.23
C ARG A 2 33.99 21.14 53.58
N SER A 3 34.15 20.96 52.28
CA SER A 3 34.37 21.85 51.14
C SER A 3 34.69 20.98 49.91
N LEU A 4 34.52 21.54 48.69
CA LEU A 4 35.11 21.17 47.38
C LEU A 4 34.56 19.91 46.66
N GLN A 5 33.79 20.04 45.58
CA GLN A 5 34.13 20.46 44.20
C GLN A 5 35.11 19.51 43.47
N HIS A 6 34.65 18.84 42.40
CA HIS A 6 35.12 19.08 41.02
C HIS A 6 34.32 18.29 39.98
N GLN A 7 33.72 19.05 39.03
CA GLN A 7 33.76 18.89 37.56
C GLN A 7 33.36 17.53 36.95
N GLY A 8 32.50 17.41 35.93
CA GLY A 8 32.13 18.34 34.88
C GLY A 8 32.13 17.54 33.57
N LEU A 9 30.97 17.05 33.12
CA LEU A 9 30.80 16.57 31.74
C LEU A 9 29.42 17.04 31.24
N ALA A 10 29.43 18.16 30.53
CA ALA A 10 28.25 18.75 29.93
C ALA A 10 27.69 17.81 28.86
N ARG A 11 26.55 17.17 29.14
CA ARG A 11 25.69 16.62 28.08
C ARG A 11 25.17 17.81 27.26
N LEU A 12 25.69 17.94 26.05
CA LEU A 12 25.22 18.88 25.05
C LEU A 12 23.72 18.65 24.80
N ARG A 13 22.87 19.46 25.42
CA ARG A 13 21.45 19.51 25.11
C ARG A 13 21.31 20.08 23.71
N ARG A 14 20.89 19.25 22.74
CA ARG A 14 20.46 19.76 21.43
C ARG A 14 19.25 20.67 21.68
N THR A 15 19.41 21.94 21.37
CA THR A 15 18.31 22.91 21.25
C THR A 15 17.29 22.39 20.23
N PRO A 16 15.98 22.56 20.46
CA PRO A 16 15.00 22.35 19.40
C PRO A 16 15.31 23.33 18.27
N ASP A 17 15.50 22.82 17.06
CA ASP A 17 15.65 23.66 15.88
C ASP A 17 14.31 24.36 15.62
N THR A 18 14.21 25.64 15.99
CA THR A 18 13.04 26.49 15.76
C THR A 18 13.01 27.09 14.35
N ARG A 19 13.76 26.53 13.38
CA ARG A 19 13.69 26.98 11.99
C ARG A 19 12.52 26.32 11.26
N GLY A 20 11.41 27.05 11.22
CA GLY A 20 10.42 26.93 10.16
C GLY A 20 9.10 26.33 10.60
N ALA A 21 8.39 27.01 11.51
CA ALA A 21 6.93 26.98 11.50
C ALA A 21 6.43 27.68 10.21
N ARG A 22 6.65 27.05 9.04
CA ARG A 22 5.88 27.39 7.84
C ARG A 22 4.50 26.78 8.07
N GLY A 23 3.49 27.63 8.13
CA GLY A 23 2.11 27.19 8.23
C GLY A 23 1.82 26.17 7.14
N MET A 24 1.22 25.06 7.54
CA MET A 24 0.62 24.08 6.63
C MET A 24 -0.33 24.85 5.70
N THR A 25 -0.02 24.87 4.40
CA THR A 25 -0.99 25.36 3.40
C THR A 25 -2.18 24.40 3.39
N PRO A 26 -3.38 24.84 2.99
CA PRO A 26 -4.56 23.95 2.91
C PRO A 26 -4.33 22.69 2.06
N GLU A 27 -3.35 22.73 1.14
CA GLU A 27 -2.94 21.64 0.25
C GLU A 27 -2.08 20.56 0.94
N ASP A 28 -1.42 20.87 2.06
CA ASP A 28 -0.61 19.94 2.84
C ASP A 28 -1.45 19.14 3.85
N GLN A 29 -2.77 19.32 3.86
CA GLN A 29 -3.62 18.49 4.71
C GLN A 29 -3.62 17.05 4.17
N PRO A 30 -3.25 16.05 4.99
CA PRO A 30 -3.41 14.67 4.59
C PRO A 30 -4.89 14.48 4.26
N THR A 31 -5.19 14.17 3.00
CA THR A 31 -6.52 13.72 2.62
C THR A 31 -6.85 12.58 3.56
N THR A 32 -7.78 12.81 4.48
CA THR A 32 -8.26 11.74 5.35
C THR A 32 -8.83 10.71 4.39
N ILE A 33 -8.11 9.62 4.19
CA ILE A 33 -8.61 8.49 3.40
C ILE A 33 -9.84 8.01 4.18
N GLN A 34 -11.02 8.49 3.79
CA GLN A 34 -12.27 7.84 4.14
C GLN A 34 -12.10 6.37 3.75
N GLY A 35 -12.56 5.46 4.60
CA GLY A 35 -12.22 4.03 4.53
C GLY A 35 -12.27 3.45 3.10
N ARG A 36 -11.42 2.46 2.80
CA ARG A 36 -11.36 1.77 1.50
C ARG A 36 -12.57 0.86 1.23
N GLU A 37 -13.73 1.26 1.70
CA GLU A 37 -14.98 0.51 1.67
C GLU A 37 -15.71 0.67 0.32
N VAL A 38 -15.40 1.75 -0.41
CA VAL A 38 -15.94 2.02 -1.75
C VAL A 38 -14.82 1.95 -2.78
N LEU A 39 -15.00 1.08 -3.78
CA LEU A 39 -14.07 0.85 -4.88
C LEU A 39 -14.77 1.09 -6.24
N PRO A 40 -14.05 1.52 -7.29
CA PRO A 40 -12.61 1.82 -7.31
C PRO A 40 -12.27 3.09 -6.52
N ILE A 41 -11.05 3.13 -5.96
CA ILE A 41 -10.56 4.33 -5.30
C ILE A 41 -10.49 5.45 -6.36
N PRO A 42 -11.12 6.61 -6.12
CA PRO A 42 -11.05 7.71 -7.07
C PRO A 42 -9.60 8.14 -7.32
N ASP A 43 -9.27 8.39 -8.58
CA ASP A 43 -7.95 8.90 -8.95
C ASP A 43 -7.71 10.27 -8.31
N LYS A 44 -6.47 10.50 -7.86
CA LYS A 44 -6.06 11.82 -7.38
C LYS A 44 -5.95 12.76 -8.60
N ALA A 45 -6.81 13.78 -8.65
CA ALA A 45 -6.69 14.82 -9.65
C ALA A 45 -5.36 15.56 -9.49
N TYR A 46 -4.59 15.68 -10.57
CA TYR A 46 -3.39 16.50 -10.59
C TYR A 46 -3.79 17.98 -10.71
N ALA A 47 -3.42 18.79 -9.71
CA ALA A 47 -3.74 20.22 -9.66
C ALA A 47 -2.55 21.14 -10.02
N GLY A 48 -1.42 20.56 -10.46
CA GLY A 48 -0.21 21.31 -10.78
C GLY A 48 -0.16 21.82 -12.23
N PRO A 49 0.81 22.69 -12.55
CA PRO A 49 1.12 23.05 -13.92
C PRO A 49 1.58 21.83 -14.72
N VAL A 50 1.24 21.81 -16.01
CA VAL A 50 1.71 20.78 -16.95
C VAL A 50 3.04 21.23 -17.52
N TYR A 51 4.10 20.52 -17.20
CA TYR A 51 5.44 20.79 -17.74
C TYR A 51 5.62 20.05 -19.07
N TYR A 52 6.24 20.71 -20.04
CA TYR A 52 6.50 20.12 -21.35
C TYR A 52 7.65 19.10 -21.32
N ASP A 53 8.63 19.32 -20.43
CA ASP A 53 9.78 18.44 -20.23
C ASP A 53 9.88 18.04 -18.75
N ALA A 54 10.11 16.75 -18.49
CA ALA A 54 10.38 16.23 -17.15
C ALA A 54 11.68 16.79 -16.55
N LYS A 55 12.59 17.31 -17.38
CA LYS A 55 13.85 17.96 -16.95
C LYS A 55 13.69 19.44 -16.63
N ASP A 56 12.50 20.01 -16.79
CA ASP A 56 12.25 21.40 -16.39
C ASP A 56 12.64 21.57 -14.91
N PRO A 57 13.57 22.48 -14.56
CA PRO A 57 13.97 22.72 -13.18
C PRO A 57 12.80 23.12 -12.26
N ALA A 58 11.71 23.65 -12.84
CA ALA A 58 10.49 23.98 -12.13
C ALA A 58 9.55 22.77 -11.96
N ALA A 59 9.77 21.65 -12.65
CA ALA A 59 8.97 20.44 -12.52
C ALA A 59 9.20 19.78 -11.16
N HIS A 60 8.20 19.87 -10.29
CA HIS A 60 8.20 19.20 -8.99
C HIS A 60 6.98 18.28 -8.89
N TYR A 61 7.26 17.00 -8.66
CA TYR A 61 6.22 15.99 -8.43
C TYR A 61 6.36 15.46 -7.00
N PRO A 62 5.28 15.44 -6.21
CA PRO A 62 5.33 14.88 -4.87
C PRO A 62 5.68 13.39 -4.96
N ALA A 63 6.50 12.91 -4.02
CA ALA A 63 6.81 11.50 -3.94
C ALA A 63 5.53 10.69 -3.75
N ILE A 64 5.43 9.56 -4.45
CA ILE A 64 4.33 8.62 -4.26
C ILE A 64 4.41 8.11 -2.82
N GLN A 65 3.41 8.47 -2.01
CA GLN A 65 3.31 7.98 -0.65
C GLN A 65 2.87 6.53 -0.67
N GLU A 66 3.64 5.67 -0.01
CA GLU A 66 3.31 4.27 0.08
C GLU A 66 2.09 4.05 0.96
N VAL A 67 1.06 3.45 0.37
CA VAL A 67 -0.20 3.16 1.03
C VAL A 67 -0.05 1.89 1.87
N ARG A 68 0.11 2.04 3.18
CA ARG A 68 0.22 0.90 4.11
C ARG A 68 -1.15 0.38 4.55
N PRO A 69 -1.28 -0.92 4.89
CA PRO A 69 -2.49 -1.44 5.50
C PRO A 69 -2.64 -0.90 6.94
N PRO A 70 -3.88 -0.71 7.44
CA PRO A 70 -4.12 -0.37 8.83
C PRO A 70 -3.55 -1.42 9.80
N LYS A 71 -3.29 -1.01 11.04
CA LYS A 71 -2.85 -1.94 12.10
C LYS A 71 -3.90 -3.03 12.32
N GLY A 72 -3.48 -4.30 12.27
CA GLY A 72 -4.36 -5.46 12.47
C GLY A 72 -5.10 -5.92 11.21
N ALA A 73 -4.90 -5.28 10.06
CA ALA A 73 -5.44 -5.77 8.80
C ALA A 73 -4.85 -7.16 8.45
N PRO A 74 -5.65 -8.07 7.86
CA PRO A 74 -5.15 -9.37 7.43
C PRO A 74 -4.21 -9.23 6.22
N ASN A 75 -3.32 -10.21 6.06
CA ASN A 75 -2.60 -10.38 4.80
C ASN A 75 -3.54 -11.04 3.79
N VAL A 76 -3.70 -10.44 2.62
CA VAL A 76 -4.50 -10.98 1.51
C VAL A 76 -3.54 -11.38 0.38
N LEU A 77 -3.63 -12.63 -0.07
CA LEU A 77 -2.91 -13.15 -1.22
C LEU A 77 -3.92 -13.57 -2.30
N VAL A 78 -3.80 -12.97 -3.48
CA VAL A 78 -4.59 -13.37 -4.66
C VAL A 78 -3.67 -14.13 -5.61
N VAL A 79 -4.06 -15.36 -5.96
CA VAL A 79 -3.38 -16.18 -6.96
C VAL A 79 -4.30 -16.30 -8.16
N LEU A 80 -3.93 -15.68 -9.28
CA LEU A 80 -4.63 -15.78 -10.54
C LEU A 80 -3.82 -16.70 -11.47
N ILE A 81 -4.48 -17.71 -12.05
CA ILE A 81 -3.85 -18.65 -12.98
C ILE A 81 -4.42 -18.37 -14.36
N ASP A 82 -3.53 -18.01 -15.28
CA ASP A 82 -3.88 -17.66 -16.66
C ASP A 82 -4.31 -18.91 -17.45
N ASP A 83 -5.31 -18.76 -18.33
CA ASP A 83 -5.85 -19.80 -19.22
C ASP A 83 -6.17 -21.17 -18.57
N CYS A 84 -6.45 -21.20 -17.27
CA CYS A 84 -6.78 -22.42 -16.57
C CYS A 84 -8.29 -22.73 -16.64
N GLY A 85 -8.66 -23.73 -17.45
CA GLY A 85 -10.03 -24.20 -17.52
C GLY A 85 -10.51 -24.82 -16.21
N PHE A 86 -11.78 -24.57 -15.84
CA PHE A 86 -12.39 -25.07 -14.59
C PHE A 86 -12.21 -26.58 -14.37
N GLY A 87 -12.35 -27.38 -15.44
CA GLY A 87 -12.22 -28.84 -15.39
C GLY A 87 -10.78 -29.37 -15.42
N ALA A 88 -9.76 -28.51 -15.36
CA ALA A 88 -8.37 -28.95 -15.41
C ALA A 88 -7.91 -29.53 -14.06
N SER A 89 -8.19 -28.84 -12.95
CA SER A 89 -7.68 -29.15 -11.61
C SER A 89 -8.45 -30.28 -10.92
N SER A 90 -7.72 -31.21 -10.31
CA SER A 90 -8.27 -32.28 -9.46
C SER A 90 -9.09 -31.76 -8.26
N ALA A 91 -8.84 -30.53 -7.79
CA ALA A 91 -9.65 -29.89 -6.74
C ALA A 91 -11.13 -29.70 -7.13
N PHE A 92 -11.42 -29.70 -8.44
CA PHE A 92 -12.75 -29.63 -9.03
C PHE A 92 -13.13 -30.92 -9.80
N GLY A 93 -12.36 -32.00 -9.65
CA GLY A 93 -12.60 -33.29 -10.32
C GLY A 93 -11.93 -33.43 -11.69
N GLY A 94 -11.04 -32.51 -12.05
CA GLY A 94 -10.24 -32.58 -13.27
C GLY A 94 -9.12 -33.64 -13.23
N PRO A 95 -8.51 -33.95 -14.38
CA PRO A 95 -7.51 -35.00 -14.48
C PRO A 95 -6.11 -34.58 -13.98
N ILE A 96 -5.83 -33.28 -13.81
CA ILE A 96 -4.51 -32.79 -13.43
C ILE A 96 -4.38 -32.81 -11.90
N SER A 97 -3.41 -33.58 -11.40
CA SER A 97 -3.10 -33.64 -9.97
C SER A 97 -2.63 -32.29 -9.44
N THR A 98 -3.43 -31.70 -8.54
CA THR A 98 -3.20 -30.38 -7.94
C THR A 98 -3.33 -30.42 -6.41
N PRO A 99 -2.48 -31.19 -5.70
CA PRO A 99 -2.66 -31.50 -4.27
C PRO A 99 -2.62 -30.27 -3.37
N THR A 100 -1.91 -29.21 -3.76
CA THR A 100 -1.92 -27.94 -3.01
C THR A 100 -3.26 -27.23 -3.14
N ALA A 101 -3.86 -27.21 -4.34
CA ALA A 101 -5.19 -26.63 -4.55
C ALA A 101 -6.27 -27.44 -3.81
N GLU A 102 -6.17 -28.77 -3.82
CA GLU A 102 -7.05 -29.66 -3.04
C GLU A 102 -6.98 -29.34 -1.54
N ARG A 103 -5.77 -29.18 -0.98
CA ARG A 103 -5.59 -28.84 0.44
C ARG A 103 -6.19 -27.47 0.77
N LEU A 104 -6.03 -26.47 -0.09
CA LEU A 104 -6.64 -25.15 0.10
C LEU A 104 -8.18 -25.23 0.06
N ALA A 105 -8.71 -25.97 -0.91
CA ALA A 105 -10.15 -26.21 -1.05
C ALA A 105 -10.77 -26.95 0.13
N ALA A 106 -10.06 -27.94 0.70
CA ALA A 106 -10.54 -28.71 1.85
C ALA A 106 -10.56 -27.90 3.16
N ASN A 107 -9.70 -26.89 3.27
CA ASN A 107 -9.60 -26.01 4.45
C ASN A 107 -10.26 -24.64 4.22
N GLY A 108 -11.05 -24.49 3.15
CA GLY A 108 -11.60 -23.21 2.72
C GLY A 108 -12.93 -23.35 2.00
N LEU A 109 -13.21 -22.39 1.12
CA LEU A 109 -14.43 -22.36 0.31
C LEU A 109 -14.09 -22.71 -1.14
N LYS A 110 -15.00 -23.47 -1.78
CA LYS A 110 -14.97 -23.77 -3.22
C LYS A 110 -16.21 -23.19 -3.88
N TYR A 111 -16.01 -22.51 -5.02
CA TYR A 111 -17.09 -21.97 -5.84
C TYR A 111 -17.20 -22.76 -7.14
N ASN A 112 -18.38 -23.30 -7.43
CA ASN A 112 -18.69 -24.06 -8.66
C ASN A 112 -19.46 -23.24 -9.70
N ARG A 113 -19.72 -21.96 -9.41
CA ARG A 113 -20.42 -20.98 -10.27
C ARG A 113 -19.72 -19.62 -10.22
N PHE A 114 -18.41 -19.64 -10.45
CA PHE A 114 -17.60 -18.44 -10.62
C PHE A 114 -17.38 -18.21 -12.12
N HIS A 115 -17.58 -16.97 -12.58
CA HIS A 115 -17.54 -16.62 -13.99
C HIS A 115 -16.51 -15.52 -14.22
N THR A 116 -15.63 -15.73 -15.20
CA THR A 116 -14.76 -14.72 -15.77
C THR A 116 -15.25 -14.37 -17.17
N THR A 117 -14.71 -13.32 -17.79
CA THR A 117 -14.90 -13.11 -19.22
C THR A 117 -13.98 -14.02 -20.03
N ALA A 118 -14.21 -14.10 -21.35
CA ALA A 118 -13.46 -14.97 -22.26
C ALA A 118 -12.14 -14.36 -22.78
N LEU A 119 -11.70 -13.21 -22.23
CA LEU A 119 -10.52 -12.47 -22.69
C LEU A 119 -9.70 -12.00 -21.48
N CYS A 120 -8.37 -11.99 -21.60
CA CYS A 120 -7.47 -11.65 -20.49
C CYS A 120 -7.67 -10.23 -19.95
N SER A 121 -7.89 -9.23 -20.82
CA SER A 121 -8.05 -7.83 -20.40
C SER A 121 -9.33 -7.57 -19.59
N PRO A 122 -10.51 -8.10 -19.97
CA PRO A 122 -11.73 -7.93 -19.18
C PRO A 122 -11.98 -9.09 -18.19
N THR A 123 -10.98 -9.92 -17.86
CA THR A 123 -11.15 -11.06 -16.93
C THR A 123 -11.52 -10.61 -15.51
#